data_AF-A0A381T6K2-F1
#
_entry.id   AF-A0A381T6K2-F1
#
_cell.length_a   1.000
_cell.length_b   1.000
_cell.length_c   1.000
_cell.angle_alpha   90.00
_cell.angle_beta   90.00
_cell.angle_gamma   90.00
#
_symmetry.space_group_name_H-M   'P 1'
#
loop_
_entity.id
_entity.type
_entity.pdbx_description
1 polymer ?
#
loop_
_entity_poly.entity_id
_entity_poly.type
_entity_poly.pdbx_seq_one_letter_code
_entity_poly.pdbx_strand_id
1 'polypeptide(L)'
;MRWGLSAGVALLLLTCAAPVQGQLGSWELGIDYPQDNEDMPFSVGTDGGVSIQFFVNNEELVDIGVEFDYEIPFGGEDDGPESETIGAGDNKSFTLTVSGIDVWSYA
;
A
#
# COMPACT_ATOMS: atom_id res chain seq x y z
N MET A 1 41.11 -30.33 -46.89
CA MET A 1 41.28 -28.90 -46.55
C MET A 1 39.98 -28.39 -45.93
N ARG A 2 40.10 -27.34 -45.12
CA ARG A 2 39.31 -26.97 -43.91
C ARG A 2 37.92 -26.33 -44.15
N TRP A 3 37.20 -26.21 -43.01
CA TRP A 3 36.07 -25.32 -42.67
C TRP A 3 34.67 -25.88 -42.99
N GLY A 4 33.74 -26.12 -42.05
CA GLY A 4 33.55 -25.69 -40.66
C GLY A 4 32.46 -24.62 -40.59
N LEU A 5 31.35 -24.87 -39.88
CA LEU A 5 30.59 -23.87 -39.10
C LEU A 5 29.39 -24.54 -38.40
N SER A 6 29.42 -24.48 -37.07
CA SER A 6 28.35 -24.85 -36.14
C SER A 6 27.07 -24.07 -36.43
N ALA A 7 25.92 -24.74 -36.39
CA ALA A 7 24.63 -24.07 -36.20
C ALA A 7 24.20 -24.29 -34.75
N GLY A 8 24.40 -23.27 -33.93
CA GLY A 8 24.05 -23.27 -32.51
C GLY A 8 22.54 -23.29 -32.30
N VAL A 9 22.11 -24.06 -31.30
CA VAL A 9 20.72 -24.05 -30.81
C VAL A 9 20.53 -22.72 -30.06
N ALA A 10 19.75 -21.81 -30.64
CA ALA A 10 19.34 -20.60 -29.97
C ALA A 10 18.25 -20.96 -28.94
N LEU A 11 18.61 -20.99 -27.67
CA LEU A 11 17.65 -21.06 -26.57
C LEU A 11 16.99 -19.69 -26.43
N LEU A 12 15.81 -19.52 -27.03
CA LEU A 12 14.96 -18.37 -26.74
C LEU A 12 14.42 -18.51 -25.31
N LEU A 13 15.07 -17.83 -24.37
CA LEU A 13 14.48 -17.53 -23.06
C LEU A 13 13.36 -16.51 -23.29
N LEU A 14 12.14 -17.01 -23.43
CA LEU A 14 10.94 -16.19 -23.37
C LEU A 14 10.79 -15.73 -21.91
N THR A 15 11.41 -14.61 -21.55
CA THR A 15 11.15 -13.96 -20.27
C THR A 15 9.75 -13.37 -20.35
N CYS A 16 8.77 -14.10 -19.84
CA CYS A 16 7.48 -13.53 -19.50
C CYS A 16 7.74 -12.51 -18.40
N ALA A 17 7.94 -11.24 -18.77
CA ALA A 17 7.77 -10.15 -17.82
C ALA A 17 6.27 -10.08 -17.50
N ALA A 18 5.81 -10.90 -16.55
CA ALA A 18 4.54 -10.67 -15.93
C ALA A 18 4.58 -9.24 -15.36
N PRO A 19 3.55 -8.42 -15.56
CA PRO A 19 3.48 -7.15 -14.85
C PRO A 19 3.59 -7.48 -13.36
N VAL A 20 4.55 -6.86 -12.67
CA VAL A 20 4.62 -6.87 -11.21
C VAL A 20 3.41 -6.06 -10.73
N GLN A 21 2.23 -6.65 -10.79
CA GLN A 21 1.10 -6.20 -9.99
C GLN A 21 1.43 -6.63 -8.56
N GLY A 22 2.10 -5.73 -7.84
CA GLY A 22 2.23 -5.72 -6.38
C GLY A 22 2.35 -7.09 -5.75
N GLN A 23 3.40 -7.84 -6.07
CA GLN A 23 3.89 -8.80 -5.08
C GLN A 23 4.53 -7.92 -4.01
N LEU A 24 3.74 -7.49 -3.02
CA LEU A 24 4.30 -6.97 -1.78
C LEU A 24 5.31 -8.04 -1.33
N GLY A 25 6.45 -7.63 -0.83
CA GLY A 25 7.40 -8.57 -0.23
C GLY A 25 6.74 -9.32 0.93
N SER A 26 7.52 -9.90 1.81
CA SER A 26 7.08 -10.29 3.15
C SER A 26 6.74 -9.05 4.00
N TRP A 27 5.90 -8.14 3.50
CA TRP A 27 5.39 -6.99 4.24
C TRP A 27 3.91 -6.75 3.92
N GLU A 28 3.19 -6.15 4.86
CA GLU A 28 1.75 -5.96 4.84
C GLU A 28 1.37 -4.52 5.18
N LEU A 29 0.37 -3.97 4.49
CA LEU A 29 -0.36 -2.76 4.86
C LEU A 29 -1.75 -3.18 5.35
N GLY A 30 -2.10 -2.83 6.58
CA GLY A 30 -3.39 -3.13 7.19
C GLY A 30 -4.05 -1.90 7.79
N ILE A 31 -5.37 -1.95 7.94
CA ILE A 31 -6.17 -0.90 8.61
C ILE A 31 -6.70 -1.48 9.92
N ASP A 32 -6.61 -0.71 11.00
CA ASP A 32 -7.17 -1.07 12.30
C ASP A 32 -8.66 -0.69 12.32
N TYR A 33 -9.50 -1.60 11.85
CA TYR A 33 -10.94 -1.38 11.80
C TYR A 33 -11.58 -1.32 13.20
N PRO A 34 -12.64 -0.51 13.39
CA PRO A 34 -13.41 -0.52 14.62
C PRO A 34 -13.95 -1.92 14.91
N GLN A 35 -13.73 -2.41 16.14
CA GLN A 35 -14.16 -3.76 16.57
C GLN A 35 -13.55 -4.90 15.72
N ASP A 36 -12.42 -4.66 15.06
CA ASP A 36 -11.75 -5.61 14.16
C ASP A 36 -12.68 -6.15 13.06
N ASN A 37 -13.59 -5.31 12.57
CA ASN A 37 -14.60 -5.68 11.58
C ASN A 37 -14.53 -4.79 10.34
N GLU A 38 -13.96 -5.31 9.25
CA GLU A 38 -13.83 -4.61 7.96
C GLU A 38 -15.18 -4.33 7.27
N ASP A 39 -16.24 -5.06 7.62
CA ASP A 39 -17.59 -4.80 7.12
C ASP A 39 -18.23 -3.56 7.78
N MET A 40 -17.62 -3.05 8.86
CA MET A 40 -18.11 -1.88 9.58
C MET A 40 -17.42 -0.61 9.06
N PRO A 41 -18.14 0.29 8.38
CA PRO A 41 -17.54 1.53 7.89
C PRO A 41 -17.19 2.48 9.04
N PHE A 42 -16.16 3.30 8.83
CA PHE A 42 -15.84 4.40 9.72
C PHE A 42 -16.98 5.43 9.76
N SER A 43 -17.38 5.83 10.96
CA SER A 43 -18.39 6.88 11.13
C SER A 43 -17.73 8.25 11.12
N VAL A 44 -18.17 9.12 10.21
CA VAL A 44 -17.75 10.53 10.19
C VAL A 44 -18.55 11.32 11.23
N GLY A 45 -17.85 12.10 12.05
CA GLY A 45 -18.45 12.96 13.06
C GLY A 45 -19.33 14.05 12.45
N THR A 46 -20.21 14.65 13.26
CA THR A 46 -21.07 15.77 12.81
C THR A 46 -20.28 17.02 12.41
N ASP A 47 -19.02 17.08 12.79
CA ASP A 47 -18.03 18.09 12.42
C ASP A 47 -17.30 17.79 11.11
N GLY A 48 -17.61 16.66 10.45
CA GLY A 48 -16.97 16.27 9.19
C GLY A 48 -15.63 15.57 9.34
N GLY A 49 -15.29 15.13 10.55
CA GLY A 49 -13.99 14.52 10.86
C GLY A 49 -14.06 13.02 11.15
N VAL A 50 -12.97 12.31 10.86
CA VAL A 50 -12.72 10.94 11.34
C VAL A 50 -11.22 10.65 11.39
N SER A 51 -10.78 9.82 12.33
CA SER A 51 -9.40 9.34 12.41
C SER A 51 -9.34 7.84 12.11
N ILE A 52 -8.42 7.45 11.25
CA ILE A 52 -8.19 6.08 10.80
C ILE A 52 -6.79 5.67 11.26
N GLN A 53 -6.69 4.53 11.95
CA GLN A 53 -5.40 3.93 12.26
C GLN A 53 -5.10 2.82 11.25
N PHE A 54 -3.85 2.75 10.84
CA PHE A 54 -3.35 1.73 9.92
C PHE A 54 -1.92 1.38 10.29
N PHE A 55 -1.41 0.26 9.79
CA PHE A 55 -0.07 -0.19 10.10
C PHE A 55 0.65 -0.74 8.88
N VAL A 56 1.99 -0.67 8.92
CA VAL A 56 2.86 -1.38 7.99
C VAL A 56 3.68 -2.39 8.80
N ASN A 57 3.49 -3.67 8.51
CA ASN A 57 4.25 -4.77 9.09
C ASN A 57 5.30 -5.24 8.10
N ASN A 58 6.58 -4.99 8.37
CA ASN A 58 7.69 -5.40 7.52
C ASN A 58 8.34 -6.67 8.06
N GLU A 59 8.01 -7.84 7.51
CA GLU A 59 8.63 -9.12 7.86
C GLU A 59 9.88 -9.43 7.03
N GLU A 60 10.35 -8.50 6.20
CA GLU A 60 11.60 -8.61 5.46
C GLU A 60 12.82 -8.54 6.39
N LEU A 61 13.96 -9.06 5.90
CA LEU A 61 15.24 -8.99 6.59
C LEU A 61 15.99 -7.65 6.38
N VAL A 62 15.37 -6.71 5.65
CA VAL A 62 15.90 -5.39 5.35
C VAL A 62 14.83 -4.32 5.53
N ASP A 63 15.27 -3.09 5.75
CA ASP A 63 14.37 -1.94 5.86
C ASP A 63 13.67 -1.67 4.52
N ILE A 64 12.43 -1.19 4.59
CA ILE A 64 11.65 -0.77 3.42
C ILE A 64 11.32 0.72 3.51
N GLY A 65 11.31 1.39 2.35
CA GLY A 65 10.74 2.73 2.20
C GLY A 65 9.32 2.62 1.65
N VAL A 66 8.37 3.33 2.28
CA VAL A 66 6.97 3.38 1.87
C VAL A 66 6.56 4.83 1.62
N GLU A 67 5.75 5.03 0.58
CA GLU A 67 5.08 6.30 0.27
C GLU A 67 3.57 6.05 0.37
N PHE A 68 2.83 7.00 0.93
CA PHE A 68 1.40 6.91 1.15
C PHE A 68 0.66 7.95 0.31
N ASP A 69 -0.31 7.48 -0.47
CA ASP A 69 -1.26 8.32 -1.19
C ASP A 69 -2.66 8.03 -0.65
N TYR A 70 -3.43 9.10 -0.36
CA TYR A 70 -4.77 9.01 0.17
C TYR A 70 -5.79 9.47 -0.87
N GLU A 71 -6.87 8.70 -1.05
CA GLU A 71 -8.02 9.10 -1.87
C GLU A 71 -9.23 9.29 -0.96
N ILE A 72 -9.47 10.55 -0.56
CA ILE A 72 -10.54 10.87 0.38
C ILE A 72 -11.83 11.21 -0.39
N PRO A 73 -12.94 10.47 -0.16
CA PRO A 73 -14.21 10.75 -0.81
C PRO A 73 -14.89 12.00 -0.21
N PHE A 74 -15.96 12.45 -0.86
CA PHE A 74 -16.81 13.57 -0.38
C PHE A 74 -16.11 14.93 -0.25
N GLY A 75 -14.95 15.09 -0.89
CA GLY A 75 -14.17 16.33 -0.86
C GLY A 75 -13.51 16.61 0.49
N GLY A 76 -13.33 15.57 1.32
CA GLY A 76 -12.55 15.70 2.54
C GLY A 76 -11.06 15.90 2.26
N GLU A 77 -10.35 16.39 3.27
CA GLU A 77 -8.91 16.62 3.26
C GLU A 77 -8.22 15.56 4.14
N ASP A 78 -7.08 15.04 3.68
CA ASP A 78 -6.22 14.15 4.43
C ASP A 78 -5.13 14.91 5.22
N ASP A 79 -4.84 14.41 6.42
CA ASP A 79 -3.68 14.76 7.23
C ASP A 79 -3.08 13.46 7.78
N GLY A 80 -1.97 13.02 7.18
CA GLY A 80 -1.29 11.78 7.49
C GLY A 80 0.17 11.80 7.02
N PRO A 81 0.97 10.76 7.32
CA PRO A 81 2.33 10.66 6.82
C PRO A 81 2.36 10.53 5.29
N GLU A 82 3.30 11.19 4.62
CA GLU A 82 3.49 11.07 3.16
C GLU A 82 4.48 9.93 2.82
N SER A 83 5.48 9.69 3.65
CA SER A 83 6.47 8.63 3.45
C SER A 83 7.17 8.26 4.74
N GLU A 84 7.63 7.01 4.82
CA GLU A 84 8.30 6.47 6.00
C GLU A 84 9.30 5.36 5.66
N THR A 85 10.20 5.09 6.61
CA THR A 85 11.05 3.90 6.59
C THR A 85 10.62 2.95 7.70
N ILE A 86 10.34 1.71 7.33
CA ILE A 86 9.95 0.64 8.25
C ILE A 86 11.12 -0.32 8.38
N GLY A 87 11.62 -0.51 9.60
CA GLY A 87 12.77 -1.37 9.86
C GLY A 87 12.48 -2.83 9.55
N ALA A 88 13.53 -3.61 9.31
CA ALA A 88 13.43 -5.06 9.17
C ALA A 88 12.81 -5.73 10.40
N GLY A 89 11.71 -6.47 10.22
CA GLY A 89 10.97 -7.13 11.30
C GLY A 89 10.09 -6.20 12.14
N ASP A 90 9.96 -4.92 11.77
CA ASP A 90 9.18 -3.95 12.52
C ASP A 90 7.72 -3.88 12.04
N ASN A 91 6.82 -3.62 12.98
CA ASN A 91 5.45 -3.21 12.70
C ASN A 91 5.23 -1.79 13.24
N LYS A 92 4.86 -0.86 12.36
CA LYS A 92 4.67 0.56 12.69
C LYS A 92 3.25 1.00 12.35
N SER A 93 2.56 1.56 13.34
CA SER A 93 1.23 2.14 13.18
C SER A 93 1.29 3.64 12.91
N PHE A 94 0.29 4.11 12.17
CA PHE A 94 0.11 5.48 11.73
C PHE A 94 -1.32 5.94 11.95
N THR A 95 -1.54 7.25 11.85
CA THR A 95 -2.87 7.84 11.91
C THR A 95 -3.06 8.73 10.69
N LEU A 96 -4.16 8.51 9.98
CA LEU A 96 -4.71 9.40 8.98
C LEU A 96 -5.91 10.11 9.61
N THR A 97 -5.87 11.44 9.64
CA THR A 97 -7.03 12.25 10.00
C THR A 97 -7.68 12.76 8.73
N VAL A 98 -8.98 12.49 8.58
CA VAL A 98 -9.80 13.05 7.53
C VAL A 98 -10.65 14.17 8.12
N SER A 99 -10.73 15.30 7.42
CA SER A 99 -11.53 16.45 7.83
C SER A 99 -12.24 17.12 6.66
N GLY A 100 -13.06 18.14 6.93
CA GLY A 100 -13.67 18.96 5.88
C GLY A 100 -14.87 18.35 5.16
N ILE A 101 -15.33 17.16 5.55
CA ILE A 101 -16.52 16.54 4.96
C ILE A 101 -17.77 17.30 5.39
N ASP A 102 -18.52 17.87 4.43
CA ASP A 102 -19.83 18.45 4.72
C ASP A 102 -20.90 17.37 4.88
N VAL A 103 -21.01 16.84 6.10
CA VAL A 103 -22.00 15.81 6.46
C VAL A 103 -23.45 16.27 6.32
N TRP A 104 -23.71 17.58 6.40
CA TRP A 104 -25.06 18.13 6.32
C TRP A 104 -25.61 18.13 4.90
N SER A 105 -24.74 18.06 3.89
CA SER A 105 -25.13 17.85 2.50
C SER A 105 -25.70 16.45 2.23
N TYR A 106 -25.63 15.51 3.20
CA TYR A 106 -26.06 14.12 3.06
C TYR A 106 -27.08 13.67 4.12
N ALA A 107 -27.62 14.61 4.92
CA ALA A 107 -28.56 14.35 6.02
C ALA A 107 -30.03 14.40 5.61
#